data_AF-A0A2H5WEP2-F1
#
_entry.id   AF-A0A2H5WEP2-F1
#
_cell.length_a   1.000
_cell.length_b   1.000
_cell.length_c   1.000
_cell.angle_alpha   90.00
_cell.angle_beta   90.00
_cell.angle_gamma   90.00
#
_symmetry.space_group_name_H-M   'P 1'
#
loop_
_entity.id
_entity.type
_entity.pdbx_description
1 polymer ?
#
loop_
_entity_poly.entity_id
_entity_poly.type
_entity_poly.pdbx_seq_one_letter_code
_entity_poly.pdbx_strand_id
1 'polypeptide(L)'
;MDEALELYEEKERTLGERTMRELERMVLLNIIDTRWREHLYEMDYLQEGIHLRAYAQRDPLTEYQREAYQMFEELTSSIKEDFVRYIYRVELVRQDEPARPRPQRISANRGDQPAPSAAAQARSEKVPRNAPCPCGSGKKYKKCHGAVA
;
A
#
# COMPACT_ATOMS: atom_id res chain seq x y z
N MET A 1 17.85 12.34 22.57
CA MET A 1 16.49 12.59 23.09
C MET A 1 15.89 13.79 22.41
N ASP A 2 16.60 14.92 22.37
CA ASP A 2 16.10 16.16 21.75
C ASP A 2 15.79 16.03 20.24
N GLU A 3 16.67 15.39 19.47
CA GLU A 3 16.45 15.13 18.03
C GLU A 3 15.18 14.29 17.74
N ALA A 4 14.84 13.34 18.63
CA ALA A 4 13.64 12.53 18.48
C ALA A 4 12.37 13.33 18.75
N LEU A 5 12.43 14.29 19.69
CA LEU A 5 11.33 15.20 19.98
C LEU A 5 11.09 16.17 18.81
N GLU A 6 12.15 16.71 18.21
CA GLU A 6 12.06 17.59 17.05
C GLU A 6 11.39 16.91 15.85
N LEU A 7 11.79 15.68 15.51
CA LEU A 7 11.17 14.90 14.44
C LEU A 7 9.68 14.59 14.71
N TYR A 8 9.33 14.38 15.97
CA TYR A 8 7.94 14.15 16.37
C TYR A 8 7.12 15.44 16.21
N GLU A 9 7.63 16.59 16.65
CA GLU A 9 6.96 17.88 16.47
C GLU A 9 6.77 18.24 14.99
N GLU A 10 7.78 17.96 14.15
CA GLU A 10 7.67 18.16 12.71
C GLU A 10 6.56 17.29 12.11
N LYS A 11 6.50 16.01 12.49
CA LYS A 11 5.39 15.13 12.10
C LYS A 11 4.04 15.64 12.58
N GLU A 12 3.92 16.09 13.82
CA GLU A 12 2.68 16.63 14.36
C GLU A 12 2.21 17.87 13.58
N ARG A 13 3.14 18.76 13.17
CA ARG A 13 2.83 19.92 12.33
C ARG A 13 2.33 19.52 10.94
N THR A 14 2.89 18.47 10.33
CA THR A 14 2.49 18.01 8.97
C THR A 14 1.13 17.30 8.94
N LEU A 15 0.81 16.56 10.01
CA LEU A 15 -0.38 15.70 10.11
C LEU A 15 -1.56 16.37 10.79
N GLY A 16 -1.27 17.35 11.66
CA GLY A 16 -2.24 17.98 12.55
C GLY A 16 -2.42 17.19 13.86
N GLU A 17 -2.62 17.92 14.95
CA GLU A 17 -2.71 17.38 16.31
C GLU A 17 -3.77 16.29 16.46
N ARG A 18 -5.01 16.53 16.00
CA ARG A 18 -6.11 15.55 16.13
C ARG A 18 -5.80 14.23 15.43
N THR A 19 -5.31 14.30 14.19
CA THR A 19 -4.94 13.11 13.40
C THR A 19 -3.80 12.35 14.05
N MET A 20 -2.82 13.07 14.62
CA MET A 20 -1.69 12.46 15.33
C MET A 20 -2.16 11.70 16.58
N ARG A 21 -3.05 12.27 17.40
CA ARG A 21 -3.62 11.59 18.58
C ARG A 21 -4.45 10.35 18.22
N GLU A 22 -5.20 10.41 17.12
CA GLU A 22 -5.95 9.25 16.63
C GLU A 22 -5.01 8.14 16.14
N LEU A 23 -3.94 8.51 15.43
CA LEU A 23 -2.91 7.59 14.98
C LEU A 23 -2.16 6.94 16.14
N GLU A 24 -1.75 7.71 17.15
CA GLU A 24 -1.13 7.18 18.37
C GLU A 24 -2.01 6.13 19.05
N ARG A 25 -3.29 6.45 19.22
CA ARG A 25 -4.26 5.53 19.83
C ARG A 25 -4.42 4.27 18.99
N MET A 26 -4.54 4.41 17.67
CA MET A 26 -4.72 3.29 16.76
C MET A 26 -3.49 2.37 16.76
N VAL A 27 -2.29 2.95 16.67
CA VAL A 27 -1.02 2.21 16.69
C VAL A 27 -0.84 1.50 18.03
N LEU A 28 -1.04 2.21 19.15
CA LEU A 28 -0.89 1.62 20.48
C LEU A 28 -1.86 0.45 20.70
N LEU A 29 -3.14 0.62 20.36
CA LEU A 29 -4.13 -0.44 20.49
C LEU A 29 -3.81 -1.65 19.62
N ASN A 30 -3.36 -1.43 18.39
CA ASN A 30 -3.00 -2.53 17.48
C ASN A 30 -1.78 -3.32 17.98
N ILE A 31 -0.77 -2.63 18.52
CA ILE A 31 0.41 -3.26 19.10
C ILE A 31 0.04 -4.06 20.34
N ILE A 32 -0.73 -3.46 21.26
CA ILE A 32 -1.17 -4.14 22.49
C ILE A 32 -1.97 -5.40 22.13
N ASP A 33 -2.94 -5.31 21.23
CA ASP A 33 -3.78 -6.46 20.87
C ASP A 33 -2.95 -7.62 20.27
N THR A 34 -2.02 -7.29 19.37
CA THR A 34 -1.15 -8.29 18.74
C THR A 34 -0.21 -8.95 19.76
N ARG A 35 0.46 -8.13 20.59
CA ARG A 35 1.46 -8.59 21.56
C ARG A 35 0.83 -9.31 22.74
N TRP A 36 -0.33 -8.86 23.20
CA TRP A 36 -1.07 -9.53 24.27
C TRP A 36 -1.54 -10.91 23.85
N ARG A 37 -2.06 -11.06 22.62
CA ARG A 37 -2.44 -12.37 22.10
C ARG A 37 -1.24 -13.33 22.02
N GLU A 38 -0.09 -12.84 21.54
CA GLU A 38 1.16 -13.61 21.51
C GLU A 38 1.57 -14.05 22.93
N HIS A 39 1.56 -13.12 23.89
CA HIS A 39 1.85 -13.42 25.29
C HIS A 39 0.91 -14.46 25.90
N LEU A 40 -0.40 -14.42 25.61
CA LEU A 40 -1.33 -15.44 26.09
C LEU A 40 -0.96 -16.84 25.58
N TYR A 41 -0.52 -16.97 24.32
CA TYR A 41 -0.05 -18.25 23.80
C TYR A 41 1.23 -18.73 24.49
N GLU A 42 2.16 -17.83 24.79
CA GLU A 42 3.38 -18.15 25.55
C GLU A 42 3.05 -18.60 26.98
N MET A 43 2.09 -17.94 27.62
CA MET A 43 1.60 -18.28 28.95
C MET A 43 0.93 -19.65 28.99
N ASP A 44 0.11 -19.98 27.99
CA ASP A 44 -0.50 -21.31 27.85
C ASP A 44 0.57 -22.40 27.70
N TYR A 45 1.58 -22.16 26.86
CA TYR A 45 2.71 -23.09 26.69
C TYR A 45 3.53 -23.26 27.97
N LEU A 46 3.79 -22.16 28.69
CA LEU A 46 4.47 -22.20 29.97
C LEU A 46 3.69 -23.05 30.96
N GLN A 47 2.38 -22.86 31.05
CA GLN A 47 1.51 -23.61 31.96
C GLN A 47 1.54 -25.12 31.69
N GLU A 48 1.53 -25.55 30.42
CA GLU A 48 1.66 -26.97 30.04
C GLU A 48 3.03 -27.55 30.45
N GLY A 49 4.11 -26.75 30.36
CA GLY A 49 5.48 -27.16 30.66
C GLY A 49 5.84 -27.25 32.15
N ILE A 50 5.11 -26.57 33.03
CA ILE A 50 5.41 -26.51 34.47
C ILE A 50 5.19 -27.83 35.18
N HIS A 51 4.25 -28.66 34.70
CA HIS A 51 4.00 -29.98 35.27
C HIS A 51 5.22 -30.90 35.19
N LEU A 52 6.06 -30.75 34.15
CA LEU A 52 7.31 -31.51 34.01
C LEU A 52 8.42 -30.97 34.93
N ARG A 53 8.40 -29.67 35.27
CA ARG A 53 9.37 -29.02 36.17
C ARG A 53 9.08 -29.23 37.65
N ALA A 54 7.83 -29.57 38.01
CA ALA A 54 7.42 -29.94 39.35
C ALA A 54 8.23 -31.12 39.95
N TYR A 55 8.83 -31.95 39.09
CA TYR A 55 9.73 -33.03 39.50
C TYR A 55 11.04 -32.56 40.15
N ALA A 56 11.42 -31.28 39.99
CA ALA A 56 12.68 -30.72 40.47
C ALA A 56 12.67 -30.23 41.94
N GLN A 57 11.71 -30.67 42.76
CA GLN A 57 11.54 -30.29 44.18
C GLN A 57 11.33 -28.78 44.43
N ARG A 58 11.14 -27.97 43.40
CA ARG A 58 10.71 -26.57 43.50
C ARG A 58 9.20 -26.48 43.38
N ASP A 59 8.62 -25.53 44.08
CA ASP A 59 7.18 -25.26 44.01
C ASP A 59 6.81 -24.79 42.59
N PRO A 60 5.98 -25.57 41.85
CA PRO A 60 5.62 -25.25 40.47
C PRO A 60 4.96 -23.89 40.31
N LEU A 61 4.18 -23.48 41.31
CA LEU A 61 3.42 -22.22 41.28
C LEU A 61 4.34 -21.01 41.41
N THR A 62 5.38 -21.11 42.24
CA THR A 62 6.38 -20.06 42.41
C THR A 62 7.22 -19.87 41.14
N GLU A 63 7.64 -20.95 40.49
CA GLU A 63 8.40 -20.87 39.23
C GLU A 63 7.54 -20.32 38.10
N TYR A 64 6.26 -20.73 38.00
CA TYR A 64 5.30 -20.13 37.06
C TYR A 64 5.20 -18.62 37.24
N GLN A 65 4.94 -18.15 38.46
CA GLN A 65 4.77 -16.72 38.72
C GLN A 65 6.02 -15.93 38.36
N ARG A 66 7.20 -16.47 38.65
CA ARG A 66 8.47 -15.83 38.33
C ARG A 66 8.70 -15.71 36.82
N GLU A 67 8.52 -16.81 36.09
CA GLU A 67 8.74 -16.86 34.63
C GLU A 67 7.66 -16.05 33.89
N ALA A 68 6.41 -16.15 34.33
CA ALA A 68 5.30 -15.34 33.84
C ALA A 68 5.55 -13.84 34.00
N TYR A 69 6.04 -13.43 35.17
CA TYR A 69 6.35 -12.02 35.43
C TYR A 69 7.49 -11.52 34.53
N GLN A 70 8.53 -12.33 34.34
CA GLN A 70 9.63 -11.99 33.44
C GLN A 70 9.13 -11.81 32.00
N MET A 71 8.32 -12.74 31.49
CA MET A 71 7.73 -12.61 30.15
C MET A 71 6.81 -11.37 30.03
N PHE A 72 6.10 -11.00 31.10
CA PHE A 72 5.28 -9.78 31.11
C PHE A 72 6.12 -8.48 31.09
N GLU A 73 7.26 -8.46 31.77
CA GLU A 73 8.20 -7.32 31.70
C GLU A 73 8.78 -7.18 30.27
N GLU A 74 9.16 -8.29 29.65
CA GLU A 74 9.63 -8.35 28.27
C GLU A 74 8.56 -7.87 27.28
N LEU A 75 7.32 -8.35 27.45
CA LEU A 75 6.14 -7.86 26.71
C LEU A 75 6.00 -6.34 26.83
N THR A 76 6.02 -5.80 28.05
CA THR A 76 5.86 -4.36 28.29
C THR A 76 6.97 -3.54 27.64
N SER A 77 8.22 -4.04 27.66
CA SER A 77 9.34 -3.40 26.96
C SER A 77 9.13 -3.42 25.44
N SER A 78 8.75 -4.57 24.89
CA SER A 78 8.53 -4.74 23.45
C SER A 78 7.43 -3.81 22.91
N ILE A 79 6.33 -3.63 23.66
CA ILE A 79 5.24 -2.72 23.29
C ILE A 79 5.74 -1.28 23.17
N LYS A 80 6.57 -0.83 24.11
CA LYS A 80 7.14 0.53 24.09
C LYS A 80 8.07 0.72 22.89
N GLU A 81 8.95 -0.24 22.64
CA GLU A 81 9.88 -0.20 21.51
C GLU A 81 9.15 -0.21 20.17
N ASP A 82 8.16 -1.07 20.02
CA ASP A 82 7.35 -1.15 18.82
C ASP A 82 6.56 0.15 18.62
N PHE A 83 5.94 0.70 19.67
CA PHE A 83 5.19 1.95 19.57
C PHE A 83 6.06 3.08 19.02
N VAL A 84 7.24 3.29 19.59
CA VAL A 84 8.21 4.28 19.12
C VAL A 84 8.57 4.00 17.65
N ARG A 85 8.95 2.76 17.33
CA ARG A 85 9.31 2.36 15.96
C ARG A 85 8.21 2.65 14.95
N TYR A 86 6.96 2.31 15.27
CA TYR A 86 5.82 2.54 14.39
C TYR A 86 5.55 4.04 14.21
N ILE A 87 5.51 4.83 15.28
CA ILE A 87 5.28 6.28 15.18
C ILE A 87 6.31 6.97 14.28
N TYR A 88 7.59 6.60 14.39
CA TYR A 88 8.63 7.16 13.52
C TYR A 88 8.61 6.60 12.10
N ARG A 89 8.09 5.40 11.86
CA ARG A 89 8.01 4.79 10.52
C ARG A 89 6.73 5.09 9.76
N VAL A 90 5.65 5.50 10.43
CA VAL A 90 4.37 5.75 9.74
C VAL A 90 4.54 6.93 8.77
N GLU A 91 4.33 6.62 7.50
CA GLU A 91 4.10 7.56 6.40
C GLU A 91 2.60 7.52 6.11
N LEU A 92 1.88 8.61 6.42
CA LEU A 92 0.48 8.70 6.08
C LEU A 92 0.34 8.95 4.58
N VAL A 93 -0.03 7.91 3.84
CA VAL A 93 -0.56 8.07 2.50
C VAL A 93 -1.90 8.78 2.65
N ARG A 94 -1.91 10.11 2.43
CA ARG A 94 -3.16 10.82 2.22
C ARG A 94 -3.86 10.10 1.07
N GLN A 95 -5.00 9.49 1.35
CA GLN A 95 -5.91 9.08 0.29
C GLN A 95 -6.43 10.38 -0.34
N ASP A 96 -5.63 10.93 -1.25
CA ASP A 96 -6.12 11.92 -2.19
C ASP A 96 -7.32 11.28 -2.89
N GLU A 97 -8.44 11.98 -2.80
CA GLU A 97 -9.76 11.62 -3.30
C GLU A 97 -9.63 10.81 -4.61
N PRO A 98 -10.25 9.61 -4.70
CA PRO A 98 -10.10 8.77 -5.88
C PRO A 98 -10.44 9.63 -7.09
N ALA A 99 -9.43 9.87 -7.92
CA ALA A 99 -9.53 10.73 -9.09
C ALA A 99 -10.84 10.39 -9.78
N ARG A 100 -11.84 11.29 -9.64
CA ARG A 100 -13.19 11.05 -10.14
C ARG A 100 -13.01 10.55 -11.57
N PRO A 101 -13.50 9.35 -11.93
CA PRO A 101 -13.31 8.85 -13.27
C PRO A 101 -13.89 9.90 -14.19
N ARG A 102 -13.02 10.58 -14.96
CA ARG A 102 -13.47 11.51 -16.00
C ARG A 102 -14.45 10.69 -16.83
N PRO A 103 -15.72 11.11 -16.94
CA PRO A 103 -16.70 10.31 -17.64
C PRO A 103 -16.16 10.09 -19.05
N GLN A 104 -15.76 8.84 -19.31
CA GLN A 104 -15.35 8.42 -20.63
C GLN A 104 -16.62 8.61 -21.47
N ARG A 105 -16.63 9.63 -22.31
CA ARG A 105 -17.73 9.86 -23.25
C ARG A 105 -17.80 8.63 -24.12
N ILE A 106 -18.71 7.72 -23.80
CA ILE A 106 -19.07 6.61 -24.67
C ILE A 106 -19.74 7.27 -25.88
N SER A 107 -18.96 7.47 -26.93
CA SER A 107 -19.49 7.83 -28.23
C SER A 107 -20.17 6.58 -28.78
N ALA A 108 -21.48 6.49 -28.58
CA ALA A 108 -22.31 5.59 -29.34
C ALA A 108 -22.33 6.13 -30.78
N ASN A 109 -21.56 5.50 -31.67
CA ASN A 109 -21.68 5.71 -33.11
C ASN A 109 -23.03 5.16 -33.57
N ARG A 110 -24.08 5.98 -33.47
CA ARG A 110 -25.26 5.90 -34.32
C ARG A 110 -25.14 7.07 -35.29
N GLY A 111 -24.94 6.74 -36.57
CA GLY A 111 -24.47 7.66 -37.60
C GLY A 111 -25.40 8.84 -37.86
N ASP A 112 -24.82 10.02 -38.11
CA ASP A 112 -24.66 10.62 -39.45
C ASP A 112 -23.67 11.82 -39.34
N GLN A 113 -22.88 12.11 -40.37
CA GLN A 113 -21.77 13.11 -40.40
C GLN A 113 -22.23 14.58 -40.63
N PRO A 114 -21.39 15.66 -40.76
CA PRO A 114 -19.91 15.83 -40.63
C PRO A 114 -19.35 17.12 -39.90
N ALA A 115 -18.12 17.00 -39.33
CA ALA A 115 -16.92 17.92 -39.33
C ALA A 115 -16.97 19.41 -38.81
N PRO A 116 -15.84 20.16 -38.60
CA PRO A 116 -14.39 19.83 -38.69
C PRO A 116 -13.44 20.37 -37.55
N SER A 117 -12.18 19.87 -37.60
CA SER A 117 -10.90 20.48 -37.14
C SER A 117 -10.50 20.37 -35.65
N ALA A 118 -9.24 20.12 -35.25
CA ALA A 118 -8.03 19.70 -35.95
C ALA A 118 -6.96 19.23 -34.92
N ALA A 119 -6.00 18.46 -35.44
CA ALA A 119 -4.61 18.26 -34.98
C ALA A 119 -4.38 17.39 -33.72
N ALA A 120 -3.42 16.45 -33.69
CA ALA A 120 -2.50 15.96 -34.70
C ALA A 120 -1.91 14.64 -34.18
N GLN A 121 -1.89 13.59 -35.02
CA GLN A 121 -0.91 12.51 -34.87
C GLN A 121 -0.43 12.10 -36.24
N ALA A 122 0.78 12.55 -36.58
CA ALA A 122 1.55 12.08 -37.71
C ALA A 122 1.77 10.58 -37.58
N ARG A 123 1.15 9.80 -38.47
CA ARG A 123 1.51 8.42 -38.75
C ARG A 123 1.79 8.33 -40.25
N SER A 124 3.04 7.99 -40.56
CA SER A 124 3.55 7.72 -41.91
C SER A 124 2.52 7.02 -42.81
N GLU A 125 1.98 7.75 -43.78
CA GLU A 125 0.99 7.25 -44.73
C GLU A 125 1.66 6.28 -45.73
N LYS A 126 1.60 4.99 -45.43
CA LYS A 126 1.77 3.96 -46.46
C LYS A 126 0.54 4.04 -47.37
N VAL A 127 0.71 4.56 -48.59
CA VAL A 127 -0.35 4.62 -49.60
C VAL A 127 -0.97 3.22 -49.76
N PRO A 128 -2.26 3.03 -49.46
CA PRO A 128 -2.86 1.70 -49.47
C PRO A 128 -2.93 1.16 -50.91
N ARG A 129 -2.63 -0.14 -51.10
CA ARG A 129 -2.44 -0.77 -52.42
C ARG A 129 -3.56 -0.54 -53.45
N ASN A 130 -4.80 -0.31 -53.01
CA ASN A 130 -5.94 -0.08 -53.91
C ASN A 130 -6.32 1.40 -54.12
N ALA A 131 -5.66 2.36 -53.44
CA ALA A 131 -5.90 3.79 -53.62
C ALA A 131 -5.48 4.28 -55.01
N PRO A 132 -6.02 5.41 -55.51
CA PRO A 132 -5.51 6.06 -56.71
C PRO A 132 -4.01 6.37 -56.56
N CYS A 133 -3.25 6.11 -57.63
CA CYS A 133 -1.80 6.28 -57.60
C CYS A 133 -1.44 7.78 -57.58
N PRO A 134 -0.52 8.23 -56.71
CA PRO A 134 -0.19 9.65 -56.55
C PRO A 134 0.55 10.28 -57.74
N CYS A 135 0.92 9.48 -58.75
CA CYS A 135 1.52 9.98 -60.01
C CYS A 135 0.49 10.57 -61.00
N GLY A 136 -0.80 10.62 -60.64
CA GLY A 136 -1.85 11.19 -61.49
C GLY A 136 -2.29 10.33 -62.67
N SER A 137 -1.81 9.09 -62.78
CA SER A 137 -2.10 8.19 -63.91
C SER A 137 -3.54 7.64 -63.95
N GLY A 138 -4.40 8.01 -62.99
CA GLY A 138 -5.79 7.52 -62.86
C GLY A 138 -5.94 6.03 -62.49
N LYS A 139 -4.83 5.28 -62.37
CA LYS A 139 -4.82 3.84 -62.05
C LYS A 139 -4.67 3.62 -60.53
N LYS A 140 -5.14 2.46 -60.04
CA LYS A 140 -4.91 2.04 -58.63
C LYS A 140 -3.42 1.80 -58.37
N TYR A 141 -2.92 2.14 -57.18
CA TYR A 141 -1.50 2.11 -56.79
C TYR A 141 -0.81 0.77 -57.11
N LYS A 142 -1.44 -0.36 -56.78
CA LYS A 142 -0.93 -1.72 -57.09
C LYS A 142 -0.77 -2.05 -58.58
N LYS A 143 -1.43 -1.29 -59.47
CA LYS A 143 -1.35 -1.47 -60.94
C LYS A 143 -0.43 -0.42 -61.59
N CYS A 144 0.29 0.35 -60.79
CA CYS A 144 1.20 1.39 -61.24
C CYS A 144 2.48 1.33 -60.39
N HIS A 145 2.73 2.27 -59.47
CA HIS A 145 3.97 2.34 -58.70
C HIS A 145 4.11 1.25 -57.61
N GLY A 146 3.04 0.55 -57.28
CA GLY A 146 3.04 -0.62 -56.39
C GLY A 146 2.91 -1.95 -57.14
N ALA A 147 3.12 -1.96 -58.46
CA ALA A 147 3.15 -3.19 -59.25
C ALA A 147 4.46 -3.94 -58.94
N VAL A 148 4.32 -5.16 -58.43
CA VAL A 148 5.45 -6.09 -58.28
C VAL A 148 5.60 -6.75 -59.64
N ALA A 149 6.79 -6.66 -60.24
CA ALA A 149 7.12 -7.37 -61.48
C ALA A 149 7.04 -8.89 -61.26
#